data_AF-A0A928T3R2-F1
#
_entry.id   AF-A0A928T3R2-F1
#
_cell.length_a   1.000
_cell.length_b   1.000
_cell.length_c   1.000
_cell.angle_alpha   90.00
_cell.angle_beta   90.00
_cell.angle_gamma   90.00
#
_symmetry.space_group_name_H-M   'P 1'
#
loop_
_entity.id
_entity.type
_entity.pdbx_description
1 polymer ?
#
loop_
_entity_poly.entity_id
_entity_poly.type
_entity_poly.pdbx_seq_one_letter_code
_entity_poly.pdbx_strand_id
1 'polypeptide(L)'
;MEYAKFWVLLFFVSVVAGGFTLQQHFQAVDRLNAEVLSIRGNVGQTNSSTDRLKQEWAKVEVLVQRLQAANAKNASLQQQRDELKVKLRSLEGDFKYLLSSVRDAVDKVRANAPGEVYDEVVLADGRVLKSAKIRKVEDAQISFIHSEGISAITHDMLPESIRSRFDLAPDGLLASLKQTDQELLAPPPVAASKSSRVAVSTSSSGSSSSDSGVVDEAKVKSIKLKMIDIDAKIASLRNSADSYDSQAADLYISGDMAKSRGTPASRYWTAAENAKRQAQVLRSQIIGLESEKQKLQVDLDAASKRR
;
A
#
# COMPACT_ATOMS: atom_id res chain seq x y z
N MET A 1 -86.10 1.57 -78.81
CA MET A 1 -84.66 1.85 -78.62
C MET A 1 -84.31 2.41 -77.23
N GLU A 2 -85.27 2.84 -76.41
CA GLU A 2 -84.96 3.43 -75.08
C GLU A 2 -84.60 2.41 -74.00
N TYR A 3 -85.16 1.20 -74.07
CA TYR A 3 -84.85 0.12 -73.12
C TYR A 3 -83.38 -0.32 -73.14
N ALA A 4 -82.73 -0.30 -74.31
CA ALA A 4 -81.31 -0.64 -74.43
C ALA A 4 -80.39 0.38 -73.75
N LYS A 5 -80.77 1.67 -73.74
CA LYS A 5 -80.01 2.74 -73.09
C LYS A 5 -80.04 2.62 -71.55
N PHE A 6 -81.16 2.15 -70.99
CA PHE A 6 -81.31 1.91 -69.56
C PHE A 6 -80.37 0.80 -69.05
N TRP A 7 -80.28 -0.32 -69.77
CA TRP A 7 -79.38 -1.44 -69.41
C TRP A 7 -77.90 -1.07 -69.52
N VAL A 8 -77.52 -0.26 -70.50
CA VAL A 8 -76.14 0.25 -70.63
C VAL A 8 -75.78 1.15 -69.44
N LEU A 9 -76.70 1.99 -68.98
CA LEU A 9 -76.49 2.87 -67.82
C LEU A 9 -76.37 2.05 -66.52
N LEU A 10 -77.21 1.04 -66.34
CA LEU A 10 -77.15 0.13 -65.18
C LEU A 10 -75.84 -0.66 -65.14
N PHE A 11 -75.39 -1.16 -66.29
CA PHE A 11 -74.09 -1.84 -66.41
C PHE A 11 -72.93 -0.90 -66.11
N PHE A 12 -72.98 0.34 -66.61
CA PHE A 12 -71.96 1.35 -66.33
C PHE A 12 -71.88 1.70 -64.85
N VAL A 13 -73.01 1.91 -64.18
CA VAL A 13 -73.05 2.15 -62.72
C VAL A 13 -72.51 0.95 -61.94
N SER A 14 -72.83 -0.28 -62.36
CA SER A 14 -72.27 -1.50 -61.73
C SER A 14 -70.76 -1.60 -61.90
N VAL A 15 -70.21 -1.23 -63.07
CA VAL A 15 -68.77 -1.25 -63.33
C VAL A 15 -68.05 -0.15 -62.55
N VAL A 16 -68.64 1.05 -62.45
CA VAL A 16 -68.08 2.16 -61.66
C VAL A 16 -68.13 1.85 -60.16
N ALA A 17 -69.25 1.31 -59.66
CA ALA A 17 -69.37 0.89 -58.28
C ALA A 17 -68.38 -0.25 -57.94
N GLY A 18 -68.23 -1.24 -58.84
CA GLY A 18 -67.24 -2.31 -58.70
C GLY A 18 -65.79 -1.81 -58.77
N GLY A 19 -65.49 -0.83 -59.64
CA GLY A 19 -64.18 -0.20 -59.73
C GLY A 19 -63.82 0.57 -58.46
N PHE A 20 -64.79 1.27 -57.86
CA PHE A 20 -64.60 2.01 -56.61
C PHE A 20 -64.36 1.08 -55.40
N THR A 21 -65.10 -0.02 -55.29
CA THR A 21 -64.88 -1.00 -54.22
C THR A 21 -63.55 -1.72 -54.37
N LEU A 22 -63.15 -2.06 -55.60
CA LEU A 22 -61.82 -2.60 -55.88
C LEU A 22 -60.71 -1.61 -55.50
N GLN A 23 -60.86 -0.34 -55.85
CA GLN A 23 -59.89 0.70 -55.49
C GLN A 23 -59.78 0.88 -53.96
N GLN A 24 -60.90 0.87 -53.23
CA GLN A 24 -60.88 0.91 -51.76
C GLN A 24 -60.22 -0.33 -51.16
N HIS A 25 -60.46 -1.52 -51.72
CA HIS A 25 -59.82 -2.76 -51.27
C HIS A 25 -58.30 -2.73 -51.51
N PHE A 26 -57.83 -2.27 -52.68
CA PHE A 26 -56.39 -2.12 -52.93
C PHE A 26 -55.74 -1.15 -51.95
N GLN A 27 -56.37 0.00 -51.68
CA GLN A 27 -55.86 0.94 -50.68
C GLN A 27 -55.83 0.35 -49.26
N ALA A 28 -56.81 -0.48 -48.90
CA ALA A 28 -56.82 -1.17 -47.61
C ALA A 28 -55.70 -2.23 -47.51
N VAL A 29 -55.48 -3.00 -48.58
CA VAL A 29 -54.40 -3.99 -48.67
C VAL A 29 -53.03 -3.30 -48.61
N ASP A 30 -52.85 -2.17 -49.29
CA ASP A 30 -51.61 -1.40 -49.24
C ASP A 30 -51.33 -0.84 -47.84
N ARG A 31 -52.36 -0.35 -47.15
CA ARG A 31 -52.26 0.10 -45.74
C ARG A 31 -51.88 -1.04 -44.80
N LEU A 32 -52.53 -2.20 -44.94
CA LEU A 32 -52.21 -3.38 -44.13
C LEU A 32 -50.79 -3.88 -44.40
N ASN A 33 -50.35 -3.88 -45.66
CA ASN A 33 -48.97 -4.23 -46.01
C ASN A 33 -47.96 -3.23 -45.42
N ALA A 34 -48.25 -1.94 -45.47
CA ALA A 34 -47.41 -0.91 -44.85
C ALA A 34 -47.33 -1.09 -43.32
N GLU A 35 -48.43 -1.47 -42.67
CA GLU A 35 -48.48 -1.75 -41.24
C GLU A 35 -47.72 -3.03 -40.88
N VAL A 36 -47.85 -4.10 -41.65
CA VAL A 36 -47.06 -5.34 -41.44
C VAL A 36 -45.56 -5.06 -41.59
N LEU A 37 -45.16 -4.23 -42.56
CA LEU A 37 -43.77 -3.83 -42.73
C LEU A 37 -43.25 -2.98 -41.56
N SER A 38 -44.07 -2.05 -41.03
CA SER A 38 -43.67 -1.23 -39.88
C SER A 38 -43.57 -2.06 -38.60
N ILE A 39 -44.52 -2.98 -38.36
CA ILE A 39 -44.47 -3.92 -37.23
C ILE A 39 -43.22 -4.81 -37.35
N ARG A 40 -42.91 -5.34 -38.54
CA ARG A 40 -41.71 -6.16 -38.76
C ARG A 40 -40.42 -5.39 -38.50
N GLY A 41 -40.37 -4.11 -38.91
CA GLY A 41 -39.27 -3.20 -38.59
C GLY A 41 -39.11 -2.99 -37.08
N ASN A 42 -40.22 -2.73 -36.38
CA ASN A 42 -40.24 -2.54 -34.92
C ASN A 42 -39.81 -3.81 -34.16
N VAL A 43 -40.23 -4.99 -34.61
CA VAL A 43 -39.79 -6.28 -34.05
C VAL A 43 -38.29 -6.48 -34.27
N GLY A 44 -37.76 -6.13 -35.44
CA GLY A 44 -36.31 -6.16 -35.69
C GLY A 44 -35.53 -5.22 -34.76
N GLN A 45 -36.02 -3.99 -34.59
CA GLN A 45 -35.41 -3.00 -33.73
C GLN A 45 -35.45 -3.41 -32.25
N THR A 46 -36.59 -3.92 -31.77
CA THR A 46 -36.72 -4.42 -30.39
C THR A 46 -35.86 -5.67 -30.15
N ASN A 47 -35.77 -6.59 -31.12
CA ASN A 47 -34.84 -7.72 -31.00
C ASN A 47 -33.39 -7.23 -30.89
N SER A 48 -32.98 -6.27 -31.73
CA SER A 48 -31.63 -5.70 -31.66
C SER A 48 -31.33 -5.01 -30.32
N SER A 49 -32.32 -4.36 -29.70
CA SER A 49 -32.14 -3.75 -28.37
C SER A 49 -32.07 -4.81 -27.27
N THR A 50 -32.87 -5.88 -27.35
CA THR A 50 -32.77 -7.00 -26.39
C THR A 50 -31.42 -7.71 -26.48
N ASP A 51 -30.85 -7.87 -27.68
CA ASP A 51 -29.55 -8.50 -27.84
C ASP A 51 -28.42 -7.62 -27.30
N ARG A 52 -28.51 -6.30 -27.47
CA ARG A 52 -27.58 -5.34 -26.83
C ARG A 52 -27.67 -5.43 -25.30
N LEU A 53 -28.88 -5.44 -24.74
CA LEU A 53 -29.07 -5.58 -23.29
C LEU A 53 -28.50 -6.91 -22.77
N LYS A 54 -28.70 -8.02 -23.48
CA LYS A 54 -28.10 -9.31 -23.12
C LYS A 54 -26.57 -9.25 -23.11
N GLN A 55 -25.96 -8.60 -24.09
CA GLN A 55 -24.50 -8.41 -24.13
C GLN A 55 -23.99 -7.53 -22.99
N GLU A 56 -24.73 -6.48 -22.62
CA GLU A 56 -24.40 -5.65 -21.46
C GLU A 56 -24.53 -6.41 -20.15
N TRP A 57 -25.59 -7.19 -19.97
CA TRP A 57 -25.77 -8.06 -18.82
C TRP A 57 -24.62 -9.07 -18.67
N ALA A 58 -24.20 -9.71 -19.77
CA ALA A 58 -23.06 -10.63 -19.74
C ALA A 58 -21.75 -9.94 -19.29
N LYS A 59 -21.53 -8.68 -19.70
CA LYS A 59 -20.37 -7.89 -19.24
C LYS A 59 -20.46 -7.56 -17.75
N VAL A 60 -21.64 -7.16 -17.27
CA VAL A 60 -21.88 -6.88 -15.85
C VAL A 60 -21.63 -8.13 -15.01
N GLU A 61 -22.10 -9.29 -15.45
CA GLU A 61 -21.92 -10.55 -14.74
C GLU A 61 -20.44 -10.94 -14.60
N VAL A 62 -19.63 -10.77 -15.66
CA VAL A 62 -18.18 -10.97 -15.59
C VAL A 62 -17.51 -10.00 -14.60
N LEU A 63 -17.96 -8.74 -14.55
CA LEU A 63 -17.44 -7.77 -13.57
C LEU A 63 -17.80 -8.13 -12.13
N VAL A 64 -19.03 -8.60 -11.89
CA VAL A 64 -19.48 -9.08 -10.57
C VAL A 64 -18.64 -10.28 -10.13
N GLN A 65 -18.41 -11.26 -11.00
CA GLN A 65 -17.56 -12.41 -10.70
C GLN A 65 -16.12 -11.99 -10.39
N ARG A 66 -15.55 -11.04 -11.13
CA ARG A 66 -14.21 -10.49 -10.85
C ARG A 66 -14.15 -9.76 -9.51
N LEU A 67 -15.19 -9.01 -9.16
CA LEU A 67 -15.28 -8.29 -7.90
C LEU A 67 -15.41 -9.25 -6.71
N GLN A 68 -16.20 -10.33 -6.86
CA GLN A 68 -16.28 -11.40 -5.86
C GLN A 68 -14.92 -12.10 -5.67
N ALA A 69 -14.23 -12.43 -6.77
CA ALA A 69 -12.90 -13.04 -6.69
C ALA A 69 -11.86 -12.09 -6.06
N ALA A 70 -11.91 -10.80 -6.36
CA ALA A 70 -11.05 -9.79 -5.74
C ALA A 70 -11.35 -9.63 -4.24
N ASN A 71 -12.62 -9.63 -3.84
CA ASN A 71 -13.04 -9.58 -2.44
C ASN A 71 -12.58 -10.82 -1.66
N ALA A 72 -12.69 -12.02 -2.25
CA ALA A 72 -12.16 -13.24 -1.63
C ALA A 72 -10.64 -13.17 -1.42
N LYS A 73 -9.90 -12.64 -2.40
CA LYS A 73 -8.46 -12.41 -2.26
C LYS A 73 -8.15 -11.37 -1.17
N ASN A 74 -8.88 -10.26 -1.13
CA ASN A 74 -8.71 -9.25 -0.09
C ASN A 74 -8.97 -9.82 1.31
N ALA A 75 -9.99 -10.67 1.49
CA ALA A 75 -10.24 -11.35 2.76
C ALA A 75 -9.05 -12.23 3.19
N SER A 76 -8.47 -12.99 2.26
CA SER A 76 -7.28 -13.81 2.55
C SER A 76 -6.05 -12.97 2.93
N LEU A 77 -5.83 -11.84 2.25
CA LEU A 77 -4.72 -10.92 2.56
C LEU A 77 -4.93 -10.23 3.92
N GLN A 78 -6.17 -9.90 4.27
CA GLN A 78 -6.50 -9.37 5.61
C GLN A 78 -6.21 -10.40 6.70
N GLN A 79 -6.57 -11.68 6.49
CA GLN A 79 -6.24 -12.77 7.41
C GLN A 79 -4.72 -12.92 7.58
N GLN A 80 -3.96 -12.94 6.49
CA GLN A 80 -2.49 -13.01 6.54
C GLN A 80 -1.87 -11.83 7.28
N ARG A 81 -2.38 -10.61 7.04
CA ARG A 81 -1.94 -9.41 7.75
C ARG A 81 -2.18 -9.55 9.26
N ASP A 82 -3.34 -10.04 9.65
CA ASP A 82 -3.70 -10.18 11.06
C ASP A 82 -2.89 -11.29 11.74
N GLU A 83 -2.64 -12.39 11.04
CA GLU A 83 -1.72 -13.45 11.49
C GLU A 83 -0.30 -12.90 11.70
N LEU A 84 0.22 -12.14 10.74
CA LEU A 84 1.55 -11.51 10.85
C LEU A 84 1.62 -10.50 12.01
N LYS A 85 0.55 -9.74 12.25
CA LYS A 85 0.48 -8.84 13.41
C LYS A 85 0.52 -9.60 14.73
N VAL A 86 -0.17 -10.74 14.82
CA VAL A 86 -0.13 -11.60 16.02
C VAL A 86 1.27 -12.16 16.23
N LYS A 87 1.90 -12.69 15.16
CA LYS A 87 3.29 -13.18 15.22
C LYS A 87 4.28 -12.10 15.64
N LEU A 88 4.14 -10.89 15.11
CA LEU A 88 5.00 -9.76 15.46
C LEU A 88 4.87 -9.41 16.95
N ARG A 89 3.64 -9.34 17.48
CA ARG A 89 3.42 -9.10 18.92
C ARG A 89 3.99 -10.20 19.79
N SER A 90 3.88 -11.46 19.37
CA SER A 90 4.47 -12.60 20.07
C SER A 90 5.99 -12.49 20.13
N LEU A 91 6.63 -12.25 18.98
CA LEU A 91 8.09 -12.11 18.88
C LEU A 91 8.60 -10.90 19.66
N GLU A 92 7.86 -9.79 19.68
CA GLU A 92 8.19 -8.62 20.49
C GLU A 92 8.11 -8.94 21.99
N GLY A 93 7.12 -9.74 22.39
CA GLY A 93 7.00 -10.25 23.77
C GLY A 93 8.16 -11.17 24.15
N ASP A 94 8.50 -12.13 23.29
CA ASP A 94 9.61 -13.06 23.49
C ASP A 94 10.96 -12.32 23.56
N PHE A 95 11.16 -11.32 22.71
CA PHE A 95 12.35 -10.48 22.71
C PHE A 95 12.49 -9.70 24.02
N LYS A 96 11.42 -9.05 24.50
CA LYS A 96 11.42 -8.34 25.79
C LYS A 96 11.69 -9.28 26.96
N TYR A 97 11.11 -10.49 26.94
CA TYR A 97 11.38 -11.50 27.94
C TYR A 97 12.87 -11.90 27.92
N LEU A 98 13.43 -12.17 26.75
CA LEU A 98 14.84 -12.52 26.59
C LEU A 98 15.77 -11.39 27.06
N LEU A 99 15.44 -10.13 26.74
CA LEU A 99 16.17 -8.95 27.21
C LEU A 99 16.21 -8.89 28.74
N SER A 100 15.07 -9.10 29.40
CA SER A 100 15.00 -9.13 30.87
C SER A 100 15.77 -10.31 31.46
N SER A 101 15.67 -11.50 30.85
CA SER A 101 16.35 -12.70 31.31
C SER A 101 17.88 -12.59 31.18
N VAL A 102 18.39 -12.00 30.10
CA VAL A 102 19.83 -11.77 29.92
C VAL A 102 20.34 -10.76 30.94
N ARG A 103 19.60 -9.67 31.17
CA ARG A 103 19.92 -8.70 32.21
C ARG A 103 19.99 -9.33 33.59
N ASP A 104 18.98 -10.11 33.97
CA ASP A 104 18.96 -10.80 35.26
C ASP A 104 20.14 -11.80 35.39
N ALA A 105 20.52 -12.47 34.31
CA ALA A 105 21.66 -13.37 34.30
C ALA A 105 22.99 -12.62 34.51
N VAL A 106 23.19 -11.50 33.82
CA VAL A 106 24.38 -10.64 33.99
C VAL A 106 24.43 -10.07 35.41
N ASP A 107 23.30 -9.57 35.92
CA ASP A 107 23.21 -9.03 37.29
C ASP A 107 23.51 -10.11 38.34
N LYS A 108 23.05 -11.36 38.14
CA LYS A 108 23.42 -12.50 39.00
C LYS A 108 24.92 -12.81 38.95
N VAL A 109 25.54 -12.81 37.77
CA VAL A 109 26.99 -13.03 37.62
C VAL A 109 27.76 -11.93 38.35
N ARG A 110 27.35 -10.67 38.19
CA ARG A 110 27.97 -9.51 38.87
C ARG A 110 27.76 -9.53 40.38
N ALA A 111 26.60 -9.99 40.86
CA ALA A 111 26.32 -10.14 42.29
C ALA A 111 27.14 -11.25 42.96
N ASN A 112 27.53 -12.28 42.21
CA ASN A 112 28.36 -13.39 42.69
C ASN A 112 29.87 -13.15 42.55
N ALA A 113 30.28 -12.12 41.80
CA ALA A 113 31.68 -11.75 41.58
C ALA A 113 32.45 -11.32 42.85
N PRO A 114 31.85 -10.59 43.82
CA PRO A 114 32.56 -10.16 45.01
C PRO A 114 33.12 -11.35 45.79
N GLY A 115 34.42 -11.31 46.07
CA GLY A 115 35.11 -12.39 46.75
C GLY A 115 36.04 -13.20 45.86
N GLU A 116 35.86 -13.15 44.54
CA GLU A 116 36.73 -13.84 43.59
C GLU A 116 38.15 -13.25 43.59
N VAL A 117 39.15 -14.13 43.61
CA VAL A 117 40.56 -13.77 43.75
C VAL A 117 41.28 -14.07 42.44
N TYR A 118 42.07 -13.10 41.99
CA TYR A 118 42.97 -13.20 40.86
C TYR A 118 44.40 -13.03 41.34
N ASP A 119 45.28 -13.95 40.96
CA ASP A 119 46.68 -13.92 41.39
C ASP A 119 47.40 -12.69 40.85
N GLU A 120 47.24 -12.42 39.55
CA GLU A 120 47.79 -11.25 38.88
C GLU A 120 46.80 -10.70 37.84
N VAL A 121 46.49 -9.41 37.92
CA VAL A 121 45.67 -8.69 36.93
C VAL A 121 46.54 -7.63 36.28
N VAL A 122 46.85 -7.82 35.00
CA VAL A 122 47.59 -6.85 34.18
C VAL A 122 46.61 -5.85 33.59
N LEU A 123 46.78 -4.59 33.93
CA LEU A 123 45.99 -3.47 33.44
C LEU A 123 46.55 -2.94 32.12
N ALA A 124 45.72 -2.20 31.36
CA ALA A 124 46.12 -1.63 30.08
C ALA A 124 47.24 -0.59 30.19
N ASP A 125 47.39 0.05 31.36
CA ASP A 125 48.49 0.98 31.68
C ASP A 125 49.81 0.28 32.04
N GLY A 126 49.82 -1.05 32.03
CA GLY A 126 50.97 -1.89 32.38
C GLY A 126 51.13 -2.14 33.88
N ARG A 127 50.24 -1.63 34.74
CA ARG A 127 50.26 -1.93 36.17
C ARG A 127 49.77 -3.35 36.42
N VAL A 128 50.42 -4.04 37.35
CA VAL A 128 50.04 -5.40 37.74
C VAL A 128 49.51 -5.38 39.16
N LEU A 129 48.24 -5.73 39.33
CA LEU A 129 47.62 -5.88 40.63
C LEU A 129 47.82 -7.32 41.11
N LYS A 130 48.62 -7.48 42.17
CA LYS A 130 48.89 -8.78 42.80
C LYS A 130 47.84 -9.10 43.86
N SER A 131 47.39 -10.35 43.87
CA SER A 131 46.36 -10.88 44.78
C SER A 131 45.10 -10.02 44.80
N ALA A 132 44.62 -9.65 43.60
CA ALA A 132 43.48 -8.78 43.43
C ALA A 132 42.17 -9.53 43.70
N LYS A 133 41.41 -9.08 44.71
CA LYS A 133 40.10 -9.60 45.08
C LYS A 133 39.00 -8.63 44.67
N ILE A 134 37.98 -9.10 43.96
CA ILE A 134 36.84 -8.24 43.58
C ILE A 134 36.05 -7.86 44.84
N ARG A 135 35.87 -6.56 45.06
CA ARG A 135 35.01 -6.02 46.13
C ARG A 135 33.60 -5.73 45.64
N LYS A 136 33.49 -5.08 44.49
CA LYS A 136 32.24 -4.62 43.91
C LYS A 136 32.40 -4.46 42.39
N VAL A 137 31.41 -4.91 41.64
CA VAL A 137 31.30 -4.69 40.20
C VAL A 137 30.21 -3.65 39.97
N GLU A 138 30.56 -2.53 39.33
CA GLU A 138 29.63 -1.50 38.87
C GLU A 138 29.65 -1.45 37.34
N ASP A 139 28.66 -0.80 36.72
CA ASP A 139 28.54 -0.74 35.25
C ASP A 139 29.76 -0.07 34.58
N ALA A 140 30.38 0.92 35.23
CA ALA A 140 31.50 1.68 34.66
C ALA A 140 32.88 1.23 35.14
N GLN A 141 32.96 0.59 36.32
CA GLN A 141 34.20 0.29 37.02
C GLN A 141 34.09 -0.94 37.92
N ILE A 142 35.20 -1.63 38.13
CA ILE A 142 35.33 -2.70 39.13
C ILE A 142 36.26 -2.23 40.25
N SER A 143 35.83 -2.40 41.49
CA SER A 143 36.65 -2.15 42.67
C SER A 143 37.40 -3.42 43.09
N PHE A 144 38.72 -3.35 43.13
CA PHE A 144 39.59 -4.43 43.60
C PHE A 144 40.21 -4.09 44.95
N ILE A 145 40.41 -5.12 45.76
CA ILE A 145 41.27 -5.10 46.96
C ILE A 145 42.53 -5.88 46.58
N HIS A 146 43.68 -5.22 46.54
CA HIS A 146 44.97 -5.82 46.18
C HIS A 146 46.02 -5.50 47.25
N SER A 147 47.25 -5.99 47.10
CA SER A 147 48.32 -5.81 48.09
C SER A 147 48.68 -4.36 48.41
N GLU A 148 48.44 -3.44 47.47
CA GLU A 148 48.76 -2.01 47.61
C GLU A 148 47.56 -1.17 48.11
N GLY A 149 46.39 -1.78 48.30
CA GLY A 149 45.20 -1.12 48.81
C GLY A 149 43.94 -1.42 48.00
N ILE A 150 43.04 -0.44 47.90
CA ILE A 150 41.77 -0.54 47.20
C ILE A 150 41.81 0.41 46.02
N SER A 151 41.61 -0.11 44.81
CA SER A 151 41.54 0.69 43.58
C SER A 151 40.24 0.42 42.84
N ALA A 152 39.65 1.48 42.28
CA ALA A 152 38.53 1.40 41.36
C ALA A 152 39.06 1.59 39.93
N ILE A 153 38.80 0.60 39.09
CA ILE A 153 39.39 0.50 37.76
C ILE A 153 38.27 0.59 36.75
N THR A 154 38.40 1.53 35.81
CA THR A 154 37.44 1.69 34.71
C THR A 154 37.51 0.52 33.74
N HIS A 155 36.41 0.22 33.07
CA HIS A 155 36.32 -0.91 32.13
C HIS A 155 37.39 -0.88 31.03
N ASP A 156 37.79 0.30 30.53
CA ASP A 156 38.81 0.44 29.49
C ASP A 156 40.20 -0.09 29.89
N MET A 157 40.51 -0.03 31.19
CA MET A 157 41.81 -0.43 31.72
C MET A 157 41.86 -1.92 32.09
N LEU A 158 40.72 -2.61 32.08
CA LEU A 158 40.63 -4.01 32.45
C LEU A 158 41.08 -4.94 31.32
N PRO A 159 41.68 -6.09 31.66
CA PRO A 159 41.98 -7.12 30.67
C PRO A 159 40.69 -7.68 30.05
N GLU A 160 40.79 -8.11 28.80
CA GLU A 160 39.65 -8.57 27.99
C GLU A 160 38.94 -9.79 28.59
N SER A 161 39.68 -10.65 29.29
CA SER A 161 39.14 -11.82 30.00
C SER A 161 38.16 -11.45 31.13
N ILE A 162 38.42 -10.35 31.84
CA ILE A 162 37.53 -9.87 32.92
C ILE A 162 36.37 -9.06 32.31
N ARG A 163 36.64 -8.24 31.29
CA ARG A 163 35.60 -7.45 30.59
C ARG A 163 34.51 -8.32 29.97
N SER A 164 34.91 -9.39 29.27
CA SER A 164 33.99 -10.32 28.62
C SER A 164 33.15 -11.11 29.64
N ARG A 165 33.75 -11.53 30.75
CA ARG A 165 33.06 -12.34 31.77
C ARG A 165 31.97 -11.57 32.53
N PHE A 166 32.14 -10.26 32.73
CA PHE A 166 31.17 -9.41 33.44
C PHE A 166 30.31 -8.54 32.50
N ASP A 167 30.43 -8.75 31.18
CA ASP A 167 29.72 -8.01 30.15
C ASP A 167 29.88 -6.48 30.29
N LEU A 168 31.13 -6.03 30.46
CA LEU A 168 31.50 -4.61 30.66
C LEU A 168 32.06 -3.95 29.40
N ALA A 169 32.18 -4.70 28.31
CA ALA A 169 32.63 -4.15 27.03
C ALA A 169 31.54 -3.26 26.41
N PRO A 170 31.91 -2.24 25.61
CA PRO A 170 30.95 -1.48 24.80
C PRO A 170 30.19 -2.38 23.81
N ASP A 171 30.82 -3.49 23.39
CA ASP A 171 30.23 -4.53 22.54
C ASP A 171 29.56 -5.66 23.37
N GLY A 172 29.33 -5.41 24.65
CA GLY A 172 28.69 -6.38 25.55
C GLY A 172 27.29 -6.77 25.06
N LEU A 173 26.86 -7.97 25.42
CA LEU A 173 25.54 -8.52 25.13
C LEU A 173 24.43 -7.54 25.51
N LEU A 174 24.51 -6.94 26.69
CA LEU A 174 23.53 -5.96 27.13
C LEU A 174 23.54 -4.65 26.34
N ALA A 175 24.71 -4.19 25.90
CA ALA A 175 24.82 -2.97 25.10
C ALA A 175 24.26 -3.19 23.70
N SER A 176 24.62 -4.30 23.06
CA SER A 176 24.09 -4.72 21.76
C SER A 176 22.57 -4.96 21.81
N LEU A 177 22.08 -5.59 22.87
CA LEU A 177 20.64 -5.82 23.06
C LEU A 177 19.85 -4.53 23.29
N LYS A 178 20.40 -3.55 24.01
CA LYS A 178 19.78 -2.22 24.16
C LYS A 178 19.75 -1.45 22.85
N GLN A 179 20.82 -1.54 22.05
CA GLN A 179 20.89 -0.90 20.74
C GLN A 179 19.85 -1.48 19.78
N THR A 180 19.69 -2.81 19.78
CA THR A 180 18.67 -3.48 18.96
C THR A 180 17.24 -3.17 19.42
N ASP A 181 16.98 -3.07 20.73
CA ASP A 181 15.68 -2.60 21.26
C ASP A 181 15.38 -1.16 20.80
N GLN A 182 16.38 -0.27 20.83
CA GLN A 182 16.24 1.10 20.37
C GLN A 182 16.01 1.20 18.85
N GLU A 183 16.61 0.31 18.07
CA GLU A 183 16.40 0.20 16.62
C GLU A 183 15.00 -0.36 16.28
N LEU A 184 14.50 -1.32 17.07
CA LEU A 184 13.13 -1.86 16.94
C LEU A 184 12.04 -0.83 17.27
N LEU A 185 12.31 0.07 18.22
CA LEU A 185 11.42 1.18 18.58
C LEU A 185 11.52 2.36 17.61
N ALA A 186 12.59 2.45 16.82
CA ALA A 186 12.73 3.48 15.82
C ALA A 186 11.68 3.26 14.72
N PRO A 187 10.92 4.30 14.32
CA PRO A 187 10.04 4.19 13.17
C PRO A 187 10.89 3.76 11.96
N PRO A 188 10.41 2.83 11.10
CA PRO A 188 11.16 2.39 9.95
C PRO A 188 11.56 3.64 9.17
N PRO A 189 12.85 3.83 8.84
CA PRO A 189 13.27 5.00 8.10
C PRO A 189 12.44 5.02 6.82
N VAL A 190 11.59 6.04 6.68
CA VAL A 190 10.96 6.39 5.41
C VAL A 190 12.11 6.44 4.43
N ALA A 191 12.15 5.47 3.52
CA ALA A 191 13.24 5.24 2.61
C ALA A 191 13.43 6.48 1.73
N ALA A 192 14.20 7.44 2.22
CA ALA A 192 14.96 8.35 1.40
C ALA A 192 16.01 7.46 0.74
N SER A 193 15.71 7.01 -0.47
CA SER A 193 16.64 6.37 -1.38
C SER A 193 17.81 7.32 -1.66
N LYS A 194 18.73 7.46 -0.71
CA LYS A 194 20.05 8.00 -0.95
C LYS A 194 20.81 6.92 -1.68
N SER A 195 20.83 7.08 -2.99
CA SER A 195 21.81 6.54 -3.92
C SER A 195 23.21 6.55 -3.29
N SER A 196 23.61 5.43 -2.70
CA SER A 196 25.01 5.14 -2.42
C SER A 196 25.66 4.80 -3.75
N ARG A 197 26.13 5.86 -4.42
CA ARG A 197 27.01 5.78 -5.57
C ARG A 197 28.35 5.18 -5.09
N VAL A 198 28.44 3.85 -5.13
CA VAL A 198 29.72 3.15 -5.02
C VAL A 198 30.50 3.50 -6.30
N ALA A 199 31.44 4.42 -6.16
CA ALA A 199 32.42 4.72 -7.18
C ALA A 199 33.43 3.57 -7.23
N VAL A 200 33.18 2.58 -8.08
CA VAL A 200 34.19 1.62 -8.52
C VAL A 200 34.76 2.15 -9.84
N SER A 201 35.94 2.74 -9.70
CA SER A 201 36.85 3.08 -10.79
C SER A 201 37.25 1.79 -11.50
N THR A 202 36.67 1.52 -12.67
CA THR A 202 37.24 0.51 -13.59
C THR A 202 37.42 1.18 -14.94
N SER A 203 38.67 1.54 -15.20
CA SER A 203 39.20 1.86 -16.51
C SER A 203 39.15 0.62 -17.40
N SER A 204 38.34 0.65 -18.45
CA SER A 204 38.58 -0.15 -19.65
C SER A 204 38.06 0.58 -20.87
N SER A 205 39.04 1.11 -21.60
CA SER A 205 39.00 1.49 -23.01
C SER A 205 38.42 0.42 -23.92
N GLY A 206 37.65 0.86 -24.92
CA GLY A 206 37.60 0.22 -26.24
C GLY A 206 36.49 -0.82 -26.44
N SER A 207 35.42 -0.44 -27.13
CA SER A 207 35.29 -0.75 -28.56
C SER A 207 33.87 -0.40 -29.04
N SER A 208 33.85 0.33 -30.13
CA SER A 208 32.70 0.55 -31.00
C SER A 208 32.26 -0.77 -31.65
N SER A 209 31.03 -1.21 -31.40
CA SER A 209 30.24 -1.95 -32.39
C SER A 209 28.76 -1.97 -31.98
N SER A 210 27.94 -1.34 -32.81
CA SER A 210 26.56 -1.72 -33.17
C SER A 210 25.82 -2.72 -32.27
N ASP A 211 25.10 -2.21 -31.25
CA ASP A 211 23.94 -2.90 -30.67
C ASP A 211 22.93 -1.88 -30.12
N SER A 212 22.24 -1.17 -31.03
CA SER A 212 21.33 -0.07 -30.71
C SER A 212 19.90 -0.51 -30.35
N GLY A 213 19.63 -1.81 -30.24
CA GLY A 213 18.26 -2.33 -30.02
C GLY A 213 17.94 -2.72 -28.57
N VAL A 214 18.92 -3.18 -27.79
CA VAL A 214 18.66 -3.81 -26.47
C VAL A 214 18.49 -2.77 -25.35
N VAL A 215 19.10 -1.59 -25.47
CA VAL A 215 19.11 -0.56 -24.42
C VAL A 215 17.72 0.08 -24.20
N ASP A 216 16.88 0.15 -25.23
CA ASP A 216 15.57 0.79 -25.15
C ASP A 216 14.50 -0.13 -24.53
N GLU A 217 14.73 -1.44 -24.47
CA GLU A 217 13.86 -2.36 -23.72
C GLU A 217 14.01 -2.25 -22.22
N ALA A 218 15.23 -2.15 -21.72
CA ALA A 218 15.50 -2.00 -20.29
C ALA A 218 14.90 -0.68 -19.75
N LYS A 219 15.05 0.41 -20.52
CA LYS A 219 14.48 1.73 -20.17
C LYS A 219 12.95 1.68 -20.08
N VAL A 220 12.27 1.15 -21.10
CA VAL A 220 10.80 1.03 -21.10
C VAL A 220 10.31 0.17 -19.94
N LYS A 221 10.98 -0.96 -19.64
CA LYS A 221 10.63 -1.80 -18.48
C LYS A 221 10.79 -1.03 -17.16
N SER A 222 11.89 -0.29 -17.00
CA SER A 222 12.12 0.51 -15.79
C SER A 222 11.09 1.63 -15.59
N ILE A 223 10.66 2.30 -16.67
CA ILE A 223 9.64 3.35 -16.61
C ILE A 223 8.29 2.74 -16.21
N LYS A 224 7.91 1.60 -16.79
CA LYS A 224 6.68 0.88 -16.42
C LYS A 224 6.66 0.48 -14.95
N LEU A 225 7.77 -0.04 -14.43
CA LEU A 225 7.89 -0.39 -13.01
C LEU A 225 7.71 0.83 -12.09
N LYS A 226 8.34 1.96 -12.44
CA LYS A 226 8.15 3.22 -11.69
C LYS A 226 6.70 3.72 -11.73
N MET A 227 6.01 3.60 -12.86
CA MET A 227 4.60 3.97 -12.95
C MET A 227 3.72 3.09 -12.04
N ILE A 228 3.99 1.78 -11.99
CA ILE A 228 3.28 0.84 -11.10
C ILE A 228 3.51 1.22 -9.63
N ASP A 229 4.73 1.54 -9.24
CA ASP A 229 5.08 1.95 -7.88
C ASP A 229 4.39 3.27 -7.49
N ILE A 230 4.38 4.26 -8.39
CA ILE A 230 3.65 5.52 -8.19
C ILE A 230 2.14 5.26 -8.05
N ASP A 231 1.56 4.38 -8.86
CA ASP A 231 0.13 4.03 -8.77
C ASP A 231 -0.21 3.36 -7.43
N ALA A 232 0.63 2.44 -6.96
CA ALA A 232 0.47 1.82 -5.65
C ALA A 232 0.54 2.88 -4.52
N LYS A 233 1.47 3.83 -4.63
CA LYS A 233 1.64 4.93 -3.67
C LYS A 233 0.44 5.88 -3.68
N ILE A 234 -0.06 6.27 -4.86
CA ILE A 234 -1.28 7.09 -4.99
C ILE A 234 -2.48 6.37 -4.35
N ALA A 235 -2.66 5.08 -4.61
CA ALA A 235 -3.75 4.31 -4.01
C ALA A 235 -3.67 4.27 -2.47
N SER A 236 -2.47 4.06 -1.92
CA SER A 236 -2.23 4.07 -0.47
C SER A 236 -2.52 5.44 0.17
N LEU A 237 -2.07 6.53 -0.47
CA LEU A 237 -2.33 7.90 -0.01
C LEU A 237 -3.82 8.26 -0.08
N ARG A 238 -4.54 7.82 -1.12
CA ARG A 238 -5.99 8.03 -1.25
C ARG A 238 -6.75 7.36 -0.11
N ASN A 239 -6.47 6.08 0.15
CA ASN A 239 -7.08 5.36 1.27
C ASN A 239 -6.81 6.06 2.62
N SER A 240 -5.59 6.59 2.80
CA SER A 240 -5.23 7.34 4.00
C SER A 240 -5.99 8.67 4.10
N ALA A 241 -6.13 9.40 3.00
CA ALA A 241 -6.90 10.65 2.96
C ALA A 241 -8.39 10.41 3.27
N ASP A 242 -8.99 9.39 2.66
CA ASP A 242 -10.40 9.02 2.88
C ASP A 242 -10.65 8.61 4.35
N SER A 243 -9.67 7.94 4.98
CA SER A 243 -9.72 7.61 6.41
C SER A 243 -9.72 8.86 7.29
N TYR A 244 -8.91 9.88 6.97
CA TYR A 244 -8.90 11.14 7.72
C TYR A 244 -10.17 11.96 7.50
N ASP A 245 -10.74 11.94 6.30
CA ASP A 245 -12.02 12.61 6.02
C ASP A 245 -13.17 11.95 6.81
N SER A 246 -13.19 10.62 6.86
CA SER A 246 -14.17 9.86 7.66
C SER A 246 -14.01 10.18 9.16
N GLN A 247 -12.77 10.17 9.66
CA GLN A 247 -12.48 10.55 11.05
C GLN A 247 -12.92 11.99 11.36
N ALA A 248 -12.69 12.93 10.44
CA ALA A 248 -13.15 14.31 10.61
C ALA A 248 -14.68 14.39 10.69
N ALA A 249 -15.40 13.66 9.84
CA ALA A 249 -16.86 13.59 9.86
C ALA A 249 -17.40 13.07 11.20
N ASP A 250 -16.83 11.96 11.70
CA ASP A 250 -17.22 11.38 13.00
C ASP A 250 -16.96 12.34 14.17
N LEU A 251 -15.86 13.10 14.11
CA LEU A 251 -15.51 14.11 15.11
C LEU A 251 -16.46 15.32 15.07
N TYR A 252 -16.93 15.76 13.89
CA TYR A 252 -17.97 16.79 13.82
C TYR A 252 -19.28 16.32 14.44
N ILE A 253 -19.73 15.09 14.11
CA ILE A 253 -20.94 14.50 14.70
C ILE A 253 -20.80 14.42 16.23
N SER A 254 -19.63 13.99 16.73
CA SER A 254 -19.33 13.94 18.16
C SER A 254 -19.35 15.32 18.81
N GLY A 255 -18.82 16.33 18.11
CA GLY A 255 -18.86 17.73 18.55
C GLY A 255 -20.28 18.28 18.65
N ASP A 256 -21.14 17.97 17.68
CA ASP A 256 -22.56 18.40 17.71
C ASP A 256 -23.34 17.72 18.84
N MET A 257 -23.07 16.43 19.09
CA MET A 257 -23.62 15.73 20.25
C MET A 257 -23.12 16.29 21.59
N ALA A 258 -21.85 16.68 21.67
CA ALA A 258 -21.29 17.30 22.87
C ALA A 258 -21.94 18.67 23.14
N LYS A 259 -22.14 19.46 22.07
CA LYS A 259 -22.79 20.78 22.12
C LYS A 259 -24.24 20.66 22.58
N SER A 260 -25.00 19.70 22.04
CA SER A 260 -26.40 19.49 22.45
C SER A 260 -26.54 19.06 23.91
N ARG A 261 -25.52 18.40 24.47
CA ARG A 261 -25.43 18.02 25.89
C ARG A 261 -24.91 19.13 26.82
N GLY A 262 -24.61 20.32 26.30
CA GLY A 262 -24.03 21.41 27.09
C GLY A 262 -22.57 21.20 27.51
N THR A 263 -21.89 20.21 26.93
CA THR A 263 -20.46 19.96 27.16
C THR A 263 -19.60 20.73 26.14
N PRO A 264 -18.37 21.14 26.50
CA PRO A 264 -17.50 21.88 25.58
C PRO A 264 -17.14 21.07 24.32
N ALA A 265 -17.63 21.52 23.15
CA ALA A 265 -17.41 20.86 21.86
C ALA A 265 -16.08 21.25 21.16
N SER A 266 -15.36 22.24 21.69
CA SER A 266 -14.20 22.85 21.04
C SER A 266 -13.11 21.83 20.69
N ARG A 267 -12.84 20.87 21.59
CA ARG A 267 -11.84 19.81 21.37
C ARG A 267 -12.15 18.94 20.16
N TYR A 268 -13.41 18.56 19.98
CA TYR A 268 -13.84 17.72 18.85
C TYR A 268 -13.69 18.47 17.53
N TRP A 269 -14.10 19.74 17.49
CA TRP A 269 -13.96 20.57 16.29
C TRP A 269 -12.50 20.86 15.93
N THR A 270 -11.63 21.14 16.91
CA THR A 270 -10.19 21.30 16.64
C THR A 270 -9.56 20.01 16.12
N ALA A 271 -9.93 18.85 16.69
CA ALA A 271 -9.44 17.56 16.20
C ALA A 271 -9.95 17.26 14.77
N ALA A 272 -11.22 17.56 14.47
CA ALA A 272 -11.79 17.40 13.13
C ALA A 272 -11.07 18.28 12.10
N GLU A 273 -10.76 19.53 12.46
CA GLU A 273 -10.03 20.46 11.59
C GLU A 273 -8.59 20.00 11.33
N ASN A 274 -7.92 19.45 12.36
CA ASN A 274 -6.59 18.86 12.20
C ASN A 274 -6.61 17.64 11.26
N ALA A 275 -7.61 16.76 11.38
CA ALA A 275 -7.78 15.62 10.49
C ALA A 275 -8.02 16.08 9.03
N LYS A 276 -8.86 17.10 8.81
CA LYS A 276 -9.05 17.72 7.48
C LYS A 276 -7.76 18.28 6.90
N ARG A 277 -6.96 18.99 7.70
CA ARG A 277 -5.65 19.52 7.26
C ARG A 277 -4.71 18.39 6.83
N GLN A 278 -4.68 17.28 7.58
CA GLN A 278 -3.87 16.11 7.21
C GLN A 278 -4.36 15.50 5.89
N ALA A 279 -5.68 15.34 5.70
CA ALA A 279 -6.25 14.88 4.43
C ALA A 279 -5.86 15.79 3.26
N GLN A 280 -5.88 17.12 3.45
CA GLN A 280 -5.45 18.08 2.43
C GLN A 280 -3.96 17.95 2.06
N VAL A 281 -3.08 17.72 3.04
CA VAL A 281 -1.65 17.47 2.78
C VAL A 281 -1.44 16.19 1.97
N LEU A 282 -2.18 15.12 2.26
CA LEU A 282 -2.10 13.89 1.46
C LEU A 282 -2.63 14.11 0.04
N ARG A 283 -3.70 14.89 -0.13
CA ARG A 283 -4.24 15.24 -1.44
C ARG A 283 -3.26 16.06 -2.29
N SER A 284 -2.51 16.99 -1.69
CA SER A 284 -1.49 17.73 -2.42
C SER A 284 -0.31 16.85 -2.84
N GLN A 285 0.07 15.87 -2.01
CA GLN A 285 1.06 14.84 -2.38
C GLN A 285 0.58 13.96 -3.54
N ILE A 286 -0.70 13.56 -3.54
CA ILE A 286 -1.31 12.80 -4.64
C ILE A 286 -1.20 13.57 -5.96
N ILE A 287 -1.56 14.87 -5.96
CA ILE A 287 -1.44 15.72 -7.17
C ILE A 287 0.02 15.77 -7.66
N GLY A 288 0.99 15.86 -6.75
CA GLY A 288 2.42 15.81 -7.08
C GLY A 288 2.80 14.51 -7.80
N LEU A 289 2.40 13.37 -7.25
CA LEU A 289 2.66 12.04 -7.83
C LEU A 289 1.93 11.82 -9.15
N GLU A 290 0.70 12.33 -9.31
CA GLU A 290 -0.04 12.28 -10.58
C GLU A 290 0.69 13.05 -11.68
N SER A 291 1.26 14.22 -11.36
CA SER A 291 2.07 14.99 -12.30
C SER A 291 3.37 14.26 -12.68
N GLU A 292 4.00 13.54 -11.74
CA GLU A 292 5.20 12.73 -12.00
C GLU A 292 4.87 11.53 -12.89
N LYS A 293 3.74 10.85 -12.62
CA LYS A 293 3.22 9.77 -13.46
C LYS A 293 2.98 10.25 -14.90
N GLN A 294 2.39 11.43 -15.08
CA GLN A 294 2.17 12.02 -16.40
C GLN A 294 3.49 12.26 -17.14
N LYS A 295 4.53 12.76 -16.45
CA LYS A 295 5.86 12.92 -17.05
C LYS A 295 6.45 11.59 -17.49
N LEU A 296 6.39 10.56 -16.65
CA LEU A 296 6.85 9.21 -16.99
C LEU A 296 6.08 8.60 -18.17
N GLN A 297 4.80 8.92 -18.30
CA GLN A 297 3.99 8.48 -19.43
C GLN A 297 4.45 9.14 -20.74
N VAL A 298 4.75 10.44 -20.74
CA VAL A 298 5.34 11.13 -21.90
C VAL A 298 6.71 10.54 -22.26
N ASP A 299 7.54 10.25 -21.25
CA ASP A 299 8.85 9.60 -21.46
C ASP A 299 8.71 8.19 -22.04
N LEU A 300 7.70 7.43 -21.60
CA LEU A 300 7.39 6.11 -22.13
C LEU A 300 6.98 6.19 -23.61
N ASP A 301 6.11 7.13 -23.96
CA ASP A 301 5.65 7.35 -25.34
C ASP A 301 6.81 7.79 -26.25
N ALA A 302 7.70 8.65 -25.75
CA ALA A 302 8.90 9.08 -26.45
C ALA A 302 9.89 7.92 -26.65
N ALA A 303 10.08 7.07 -25.64
CA ALA A 303 10.94 5.89 -25.72
C ALA A 303 10.36 4.81 -26.65
N SER A 304 9.03 4.64 -26.71
CA SER A 304 8.40 3.68 -27.61
C SER A 304 8.46 4.08 -29.08
N LYS A 305 8.44 5.40 -29.38
CA LYS A 305 8.53 5.93 -30.76
C LYS A 305 9.93 5.88 -31.38
N ARG A 306 10.96 5.62 -30.57
CA ARG A 306 12.35 5.50 -31.05
C ARG A 306 12.73 4.09 -31.51
N ARG A 307 11.84 3.11 -31.33
CA ARG A 307 11.93 1.78 -31.95
C ARG A 307 11.37 1.81 -33.37
#